data_AF-A0A484U1J6-F1
#
_entry.id   AF-A0A484U1J6-F1
#
_cell.length_a   1.000
_cell.length_b   1.000
_cell.length_c   1.000
_cell.angle_alpha   90.00
_cell.angle_beta   90.00
_cell.angle_gamma   90.00
#
_symmetry.space_group_name_H-M   'P 1'
#
loop_
_entity.id
_entity.type
_entity.pdbx_description
1 polymer ?
#
loop_
_entity_poly.entity_id
_entity_poly.type
_entity_poly.pdbx_seq_one_letter_code
_entity_poly.pdbx_strand_id
1 'polypeptide(L)'
;MTPAAMHASTARFSLARQHAVTGWLLVLPAVALLAAFTHYPALATLWHSFFSTPKGSRPARFVGLENYALMADDPVFWQSLWNNLWFALGTIPTSVGLALAMALWVNGKLSGRGLLRMAYFTPTVLPMVAVANIWLFFYTPQYGLIAQVTGLFGLPSVNWLGSRETALPALMLVTIWKEAGFFMIFYLAALQGIPPTLREAAMLEGASRGQYFRRVLWPLLMPTTLFVLINALINAFRLVDHVVVMTRGGPDNASTLLLFYIYQVGFAFWDTAYAATLTVVLLAVLAATAWIKFNWLDRRTHYQ
;
A
#
# COMPACT_ATOMS: atom_id res chain seq x y z
N MET A 1 -9.40 0.32 -61.45
CA MET A 1 -8.39 0.38 -60.36
C MET A 1 -7.09 -0.20 -60.90
N THR A 2 -5.99 0.54 -60.85
CA THR A 2 -4.70 0.14 -61.45
C THR A 2 -3.96 -0.90 -60.58
N PRO A 3 -3.15 -1.80 -61.16
CA PRO A 3 -2.41 -2.86 -60.44
C PRO A 3 -1.54 -2.35 -59.27
N ALA A 4 -1.06 -1.11 -59.37
CA ALA A 4 -0.24 -0.45 -58.36
C ALA A 4 -0.98 -0.19 -57.04
N ALA A 5 -2.30 0.08 -57.08
CA ALA A 5 -3.10 0.30 -55.87
C ALA A 5 -3.34 -1.01 -55.10
N MET A 6 -3.37 -2.16 -55.79
CA MET A 6 -3.57 -3.47 -55.17
C MET A 6 -2.29 -3.98 -54.48
N HIS A 7 -1.12 -3.69 -55.04
CA HIS A 7 0.19 -4.03 -54.44
C HIS A 7 0.54 -3.16 -53.22
N ALA A 8 0.12 -1.89 -53.22
CA ALA A 8 0.33 -1.00 -52.07
C ALA A 8 -0.52 -1.41 -50.84
N SER A 9 -1.70 -2.00 -51.07
CA SER A 9 -2.58 -2.49 -50.00
C SER A 9 -1.99 -3.73 -49.30
N THR A 10 -1.57 -4.74 -50.07
CA THR A 10 -1.00 -5.99 -49.54
C THR A 10 0.32 -5.80 -48.79
N ALA A 11 1.19 -4.90 -49.26
CA ALA A 11 2.44 -4.55 -48.59
C ALA A 11 2.22 -3.84 -47.24
N ARG A 12 1.15 -3.04 -47.10
CA ARG A 12 0.78 -2.40 -45.82
C ARG A 12 0.25 -3.42 -44.81
N PHE A 13 -0.52 -4.41 -45.25
CA PHE A 13 -0.98 -5.51 -44.38
C PHE A 13 0.16 -6.41 -43.89
N SER A 14 1.20 -6.65 -44.70
CA SER A 14 2.36 -7.44 -44.27
C SER A 14 3.23 -6.70 -43.25
N LEU A 15 3.41 -5.38 -43.40
CA LEU A 15 4.14 -4.54 -42.44
C LEU A 15 3.40 -4.41 -41.11
N ALA A 16 2.08 -4.21 -41.13
CA ALA A 16 1.27 -4.16 -39.91
C ALA A 16 1.34 -5.48 -39.12
N ARG A 17 1.34 -6.63 -39.82
CA ARG A 17 1.49 -7.95 -39.21
C ARG A 17 2.91 -8.17 -38.65
N GLN A 18 3.94 -7.74 -39.37
CA GLN A 18 5.32 -7.78 -38.87
C GLN A 18 5.49 -6.92 -37.62
N HIS A 19 4.98 -5.69 -37.61
CA HIS A 19 5.03 -4.80 -36.46
C HIS A 19 4.28 -5.39 -35.24
N ALA A 20 3.13 -6.03 -35.47
CA ALA A 20 2.40 -6.72 -34.42
C ALA A 20 3.19 -7.92 -33.85
N VAL A 21 3.80 -8.75 -34.71
CA VAL A 21 4.63 -9.89 -34.28
C VAL A 21 5.85 -9.42 -33.51
N THR A 22 6.57 -8.41 -34.00
CA THR A 22 7.71 -7.81 -33.27
C THR A 22 7.26 -7.23 -31.93
N GLY A 23 6.12 -6.53 -31.88
CA GLY A 23 5.55 -6.03 -30.63
C GLY A 23 5.26 -7.15 -29.63
N TRP A 24 4.61 -8.24 -30.06
CA TRP A 24 4.34 -9.38 -29.20
C TRP A 24 5.62 -10.09 -28.75
N LEU A 25 6.62 -10.26 -29.62
CA LEU A 25 7.90 -10.88 -29.26
C LEU A 25 8.67 -10.07 -28.21
N LEU A 26 8.60 -8.73 -28.26
CA LEU A 26 9.21 -7.85 -27.26
C LEU A 26 8.51 -7.94 -25.90
N VAL A 27 7.19 -8.13 -25.89
CA VAL A 27 6.38 -8.22 -24.67
C VAL A 27 6.35 -9.65 -24.09
N LEU A 28 6.62 -10.67 -24.92
CA LEU A 28 6.51 -12.09 -24.56
C LEU A 28 7.32 -12.48 -23.32
N PRO A 29 8.59 -12.04 -23.11
CA PRO A 29 9.33 -12.37 -21.89
C PRO A 29 8.65 -11.85 -20.63
N ALA A 30 8.12 -10.62 -20.67
CA ALA A 30 7.42 -10.03 -19.54
C ALA A 30 6.10 -10.76 -19.25
N VAL A 31 5.32 -11.08 -20.29
CA VAL A 31 4.06 -11.83 -20.15
C VAL A 31 4.32 -13.25 -19.62
N ALA A 32 5.36 -13.93 -20.12
CA ALA A 32 5.72 -15.26 -19.66
C ALA A 32 6.09 -15.26 -18.17
N LEU A 33 6.90 -14.29 -17.72
CA LEU A 33 7.25 -14.15 -16.31
C LEU A 33 6.03 -13.82 -15.44
N LEU A 34 5.17 -12.89 -15.87
CA LEU A 34 3.94 -12.55 -15.14
C LEU A 34 2.97 -13.74 -15.07
N ALA A 35 2.84 -14.51 -16.15
CA ALA A 35 1.99 -15.70 -16.17
C ALA A 35 2.53 -16.76 -15.20
N ALA A 36 3.83 -17.07 -15.28
CA ALA A 36 4.45 -18.14 -14.50
C ALA A 36 4.59 -17.82 -13.00
N PHE A 37 4.93 -16.58 -12.65
CA PHE A 37 5.30 -16.22 -11.27
C PHE A 37 4.28 -15.34 -10.54
N THR A 38 3.27 -14.83 -11.23
CA THR A 38 2.20 -14.02 -10.60
C THR A 38 0.84 -14.68 -10.75
N HIS A 39 0.43 -14.98 -11.98
CA HIS A 39 -0.93 -15.46 -12.24
C HIS A 39 -1.09 -16.95 -11.92
N TYR A 40 -0.12 -17.78 -12.29
CA TYR A 40 -0.14 -19.20 -11.97
C TYR A 40 -0.20 -19.47 -10.45
N PRO A 41 0.67 -18.88 -9.59
CA PRO A 41 0.57 -19.10 -8.14
C PRO A 41 -0.72 -18.55 -7.53
N ALA A 42 -1.28 -17.46 -8.05
CA ALA A 42 -2.56 -16.93 -7.59
C ALA A 42 -3.72 -17.89 -7.89
N LEU A 43 -3.76 -18.44 -9.11
CA LEU A 43 -4.75 -19.45 -9.50
C LEU A 43 -4.55 -20.78 -8.76
N ALA A 44 -3.30 -21.19 -8.55
CA ALA A 44 -2.97 -22.37 -7.76
C ALA A 44 -3.42 -22.21 -6.30
N THR A 45 -3.20 -21.03 -5.69
CA THR A 45 -3.71 -20.70 -4.35
C THR A 45 -5.23 -20.82 -4.28
N LEU A 46 -5.94 -20.27 -5.27
CA LEU A 46 -7.40 -20.43 -5.37
C LEU A 46 -7.82 -21.89 -5.52
N TRP A 47 -7.06 -22.69 -6.27
CA TRP A 47 -7.35 -24.12 -6.37
C TRP A 47 -7.10 -24.84 -5.03
N HIS A 48 -5.98 -24.57 -4.37
CA HIS A 48 -5.60 -25.20 -3.11
C HIS A 48 -6.53 -24.86 -1.94
N SER A 49 -7.23 -23.72 -1.97
CA SER A 49 -8.21 -23.38 -0.92
C SER A 49 -9.40 -24.34 -0.84
N PHE A 50 -9.67 -25.11 -1.91
CA PHE A 50 -10.73 -26.15 -1.92
C PHE A 50 -10.24 -27.54 -1.49
N PHE A 51 -8.96 -27.68 -1.13
CA PHE A 51 -8.36 -28.95 -0.71
C PHE A 51 -7.97 -28.92 0.76
N SER A 52 -7.79 -30.09 1.37
CA SER A 52 -7.24 -30.21 2.71
C SER A 52 -5.72 -30.12 2.69
N THR A 53 -5.12 -29.57 3.75
CA THR A 53 -3.66 -29.59 3.93
C THR A 53 -3.12 -31.04 3.89
N PRO A 54 -2.18 -31.36 2.99
CA PRO A 54 -1.58 -32.69 2.94
C PRO A 54 -0.76 -32.93 4.21
N LYS A 55 -0.89 -34.12 4.79
CA LYS A 55 -0.07 -34.58 5.93
C LYS A 55 0.76 -35.77 5.46
N GLY A 56 1.86 -36.10 6.13
CA GLY A 56 2.86 -37.06 5.63
C GLY A 56 2.30 -38.36 5.03
N SER A 57 1.30 -38.97 5.66
CA SER A 57 0.63 -40.19 5.17
C SER A 57 -0.75 -39.96 4.52
N ARG A 58 -1.23 -38.71 4.45
CA ARG A 58 -2.57 -38.35 3.98
C ARG A 58 -2.46 -37.33 2.85
N PRO A 59 -2.65 -37.72 1.58
CA PRO A 59 -2.63 -36.78 0.47
C PRO A 59 -3.77 -35.76 0.63
N ALA A 60 -3.59 -34.60 -0.01
CA ALA A 60 -4.62 -33.57 -0.07
C ALA A 60 -5.90 -34.14 -0.70
N ARG A 61 -7.04 -33.89 -0.05
CA ARG A 61 -8.38 -34.29 -0.54
C ARG A 61 -9.18 -33.05 -0.85
N PHE A 62 -10.04 -33.14 -1.86
CA PHE A 62 -11.00 -32.07 -2.13
C PHE A 62 -12.03 -32.02 -1.01
N VAL A 63 -12.15 -30.86 -0.35
CA VAL A 63 -13.07 -30.61 0.78
C VAL A 63 -14.13 -29.55 0.45
N GLY A 64 -14.15 -29.06 -0.79
CA GLY A 64 -15.09 -28.04 -1.22
C GLY A 64 -14.92 -26.76 -0.40
N LEU A 65 -16.00 -26.33 0.29
CA LEU A 65 -16.02 -25.07 1.05
C LEU A 65 -15.72 -25.22 2.55
N GLU A 66 -15.27 -26.40 3.01
CA GLU A 66 -15.03 -26.65 4.44
C GLU A 66 -14.04 -25.65 5.06
N ASN A 67 -12.94 -25.32 4.36
CA ASN A 67 -11.98 -24.32 4.85
C ASN A 67 -12.60 -22.92 5.00
N TYR A 68 -13.58 -22.57 4.16
CA TYR A 68 -14.28 -21.28 4.24
C TYR A 68 -15.28 -21.25 5.40
N ALA A 69 -15.90 -22.38 5.74
CA ALA A 69 -16.72 -22.50 6.94
C ALA A 69 -15.87 -22.37 8.20
N LEU A 70 -14.72 -23.07 8.26
CA LEU A 70 -13.74 -22.92 9.34
C LEU A 70 -13.25 -21.47 9.49
N MET A 71 -12.99 -20.79 8.38
CA MET A 71 -12.60 -19.38 8.38
C MET A 71 -13.70 -18.46 8.93
N ALA A 72 -14.96 -18.74 8.61
CA ALA A 72 -16.08 -17.94 9.08
C ALA A 72 -16.26 -18.03 10.61
N ASP A 73 -15.92 -19.18 11.20
CA ASP A 73 -15.98 -19.41 12.65
C ASP A 73 -14.68 -19.02 13.39
N ASP A 74 -13.64 -18.57 12.66
CA ASP A 74 -12.35 -18.20 13.25
C ASP A 74 -12.34 -16.76 13.80
N PRO A 75 -12.29 -16.56 15.13
CA PRO A 75 -12.26 -15.22 15.70
C PRO A 75 -10.97 -14.45 15.38
N VAL A 76 -9.85 -15.15 15.14
CA VAL A 76 -8.56 -14.51 14.82
C VAL A 76 -8.59 -13.92 13.41
N PHE A 77 -9.22 -14.62 12.46
CA PHE A 77 -9.48 -14.08 11.13
C PHE A 77 -10.24 -12.76 11.19
N TRP A 78 -11.40 -12.72 11.86
CA TRP A 78 -12.21 -11.51 11.98
C TRP A 78 -11.48 -10.39 12.71
N GLN A 79 -10.77 -10.71 13.78
CA GLN A 79 -9.92 -9.74 14.48
C GLN A 79 -8.83 -9.18 13.57
N SER A 80 -8.17 -10.02 12.76
CA SER A 80 -7.13 -9.57 11.83
C SER A 80 -7.67 -8.67 10.71
N LEU A 81 -8.88 -8.95 10.22
CA LEU A 81 -9.58 -8.08 9.26
C LEU A 81 -9.93 -6.73 9.88
N TRP A 82 -10.47 -6.74 11.11
CA TRP A 82 -10.83 -5.51 11.82
C TRP A 82 -9.61 -4.65 12.12
N ASN A 83 -8.52 -5.27 12.57
CA ASN A 83 -7.24 -4.59 12.76
C ASN A 83 -6.74 -3.99 11.44
N ASN A 84 -6.82 -4.72 10.33
CA ASN A 84 -6.43 -4.20 9.02
C ASN A 84 -7.28 -3.01 8.59
N LEU A 85 -8.59 -3.04 8.86
CA LEU A 85 -9.47 -1.91 8.56
C LEU A 85 -9.08 -0.68 9.39
N TRP A 86 -8.88 -0.83 10.70
CA TRP A 86 -8.43 0.29 11.55
C TRP A 86 -7.04 0.78 11.17
N PHE A 87 -6.14 -0.13 10.82
CA PHE A 87 -4.81 0.19 10.34
C PHE A 87 -4.88 1.00 9.04
N ALA A 88 -5.67 0.57 8.06
CA ALA A 88 -5.88 1.31 6.82
C ALA A 88 -6.55 2.68 7.06
N LEU A 89 -7.61 2.74 7.87
CA LEU A 89 -8.32 3.99 8.18
C LEU A 89 -7.47 4.97 8.99
N GLY A 90 -6.56 4.49 9.83
CA GLY A 90 -5.65 5.33 10.60
C GLY A 90 -4.45 5.79 9.77
N THR A 91 -3.81 4.88 9.04
CA THR A 91 -2.56 5.17 8.33
C THR A 91 -2.78 5.91 7.02
N ILE A 92 -3.75 5.53 6.20
CA ILE A 92 -3.92 6.09 4.85
C ILE A 92 -4.21 7.60 4.88
N PRO A 93 -5.31 8.08 5.50
CA PRO A 93 -5.63 9.51 5.48
C PRO A 93 -4.58 10.34 6.22
N THR A 94 -4.01 9.81 7.30
CA THR A 94 -2.99 10.52 8.08
C THR A 94 -1.69 10.66 7.30
N SER A 95 -1.20 9.59 6.65
CA SER A 95 -0.02 9.64 5.80
C SER A 95 -0.22 10.56 4.59
N VAL A 96 -1.39 10.53 3.95
CA VAL A 96 -1.72 11.41 2.80
C VAL A 96 -1.75 12.88 3.23
N GLY A 97 -2.45 13.18 4.34
CA GLY A 97 -2.54 14.53 4.88
C GLY A 97 -1.18 15.06 5.32
N LEU A 98 -0.40 14.25 6.02
CA LEU A 98 0.96 14.59 6.44
C LEU A 98 1.89 14.81 5.25
N ALA A 99 1.84 13.92 4.25
CA ALA A 99 2.62 14.04 3.02
C ALA A 99 2.31 15.33 2.25
N LEU A 100 1.02 15.68 2.12
CA LEU A 100 0.61 16.94 1.49
C LEU A 100 1.09 18.15 2.28
N ALA A 101 0.97 18.13 3.61
CA ALA A 101 1.48 19.20 4.47
C ALA A 101 2.99 19.38 4.32
N MET A 102 3.75 18.28 4.37
CA MET A 102 5.19 18.26 4.14
C MET A 102 5.53 18.83 2.76
N ALA A 103 4.81 18.40 1.72
CA ALA A 103 5.02 18.85 0.33
C ALA A 103 4.77 20.35 0.18
N LEU A 104 3.69 20.88 0.74
CA LEU A 104 3.36 22.30 0.73
C LEU A 104 4.44 23.14 1.42
N TRP A 105 5.00 22.65 2.54
CA TRP A 105 6.11 23.32 3.22
C TRP A 105 7.37 23.34 2.36
N VAL A 106 7.83 22.20 1.85
CA VAL A 106 9.08 22.14 1.06
C VAL A 106 8.97 22.69 -0.37
N ASN A 107 7.74 22.94 -0.84
CA ASN A 107 7.46 23.67 -2.08
C ASN A 107 7.54 25.20 -1.90
N GLY A 108 7.52 25.70 -0.65
CA GLY A 108 7.66 27.12 -0.36
C GLY A 108 9.07 27.69 -0.58
N LYS A 109 9.19 29.01 -0.51
CA LYS A 109 10.47 29.74 -0.57
C LYS A 109 11.20 29.70 0.79
N LEU A 110 11.47 28.51 1.33
CA LEU A 110 12.21 28.33 2.58
C LEU A 110 13.73 28.23 2.31
N SER A 111 14.53 28.86 3.18
CA SER A 111 15.96 28.57 3.30
C SER A 111 16.14 27.16 3.90
N GLY A 112 17.12 26.39 3.42
CA GLY A 112 17.34 25.01 3.91
C GLY A 112 16.40 23.93 3.35
N ARG A 113 15.62 24.23 2.30
CA ARG A 113 14.66 23.28 1.69
C ARG A 113 15.26 21.92 1.32
N GLY A 114 16.55 21.88 0.94
CA GLY A 114 17.24 20.64 0.60
C GLY A 114 17.42 19.72 1.81
N LEU A 115 17.84 20.28 2.96
CA LEU A 115 17.98 19.55 4.21
C LEU A 115 16.62 19.04 4.71
N LEU A 116 15.57 19.85 4.59
CA LEU A 116 14.23 19.44 5.01
C LEU A 116 13.69 18.28 4.15
N ARG A 117 13.85 18.35 2.83
CA ARG A 117 13.51 17.24 1.91
C ARG A 117 14.30 15.99 2.24
N MET A 118 15.60 16.12 2.51
CA MET A 118 16.44 14.99 2.92
C MET A 118 15.91 14.37 4.21
N ALA A 119 15.71 15.16 5.27
CA ALA A 119 15.21 14.67 6.55
C ALA A 119 13.85 13.96 6.43
N TYR A 120 12.94 14.51 5.63
CA TYR A 120 11.63 13.91 5.35
C TYR A 120 11.71 12.62 4.54
N PHE A 121 12.67 12.50 3.64
CA PHE A 121 12.80 11.33 2.77
C PHE A 121 13.65 10.20 3.36
N THR A 122 14.60 10.51 4.25
CA THR A 122 15.50 9.53 4.87
C THR A 122 14.80 8.27 5.42
N PRO A 123 13.64 8.36 6.12
CA PRO A 123 12.94 7.18 6.63
C PRO A 123 12.51 6.17 5.55
N THR A 124 12.24 6.65 4.35
CA THR A 124 11.70 5.85 3.25
C THR A 124 12.75 4.88 2.70
N VAL A 125 14.02 5.29 2.69
CA VAL A 125 15.15 4.55 2.12
C VAL A 125 15.56 3.37 3.01
N LEU A 126 15.29 3.46 4.32
CA LEU A 126 15.63 2.40 5.26
C LEU A 126 14.73 1.17 5.06
N PRO A 127 15.26 -0.07 5.15
CA PRO A 127 14.41 -1.27 5.18
C PRO A 127 13.43 -1.23 6.35
N MET A 128 12.21 -1.75 6.17
CA MET A 128 11.18 -1.70 7.22
C MET A 128 11.60 -2.44 8.50
N VAL A 129 12.35 -3.55 8.37
CA VAL A 129 12.90 -4.28 9.51
C VAL A 129 13.88 -3.43 10.33
N ALA A 130 14.73 -2.63 9.67
CA ALA A 130 15.66 -1.72 10.35
C ALA A 130 14.91 -0.59 11.07
N VAL A 131 13.89 -0.03 10.40
CA VAL A 131 12.98 0.96 11.01
C VAL A 131 12.30 0.38 12.25
N ALA A 132 11.74 -0.82 12.15
CA ALA A 132 11.08 -1.49 13.27
C ALA A 132 12.02 -1.70 14.48
N ASN A 133 13.29 -2.05 14.24
CA ASN A 133 14.29 -2.18 15.30
C ASN A 133 14.62 -0.84 15.98
N ILE A 134 14.68 0.26 15.22
CA ILE A 134 14.87 1.61 15.80
C ILE A 134 13.66 1.98 16.67
N TRP A 135 12.45 1.72 16.18
CA TRP A 135 11.23 2.02 16.91
C TRP A 135 11.00 1.11 18.13
N LEU A 136 11.51 -0.12 18.12
CA LEU A 136 11.58 -0.96 19.32
C LEU A 136 12.34 -0.24 20.42
N PHE A 137 13.53 0.31 20.13
CA PHE A 137 14.27 1.11 21.09
C PHE A 137 13.48 2.34 21.56
N PHE A 138 12.75 3.02 20.69
CA PHE A 138 11.94 4.18 21.09
C PHE A 138 10.81 3.78 22.05
N TYR A 139 10.18 2.64 21.81
CA TYR A 139 9.06 2.14 22.61
C TYR A 139 9.46 1.32 23.84
N THR A 140 10.74 0.98 24.01
CA THR A 140 11.21 0.24 25.19
C THR A 140 10.81 0.99 26.48
N PRO A 141 10.02 0.37 27.38
CA PRO A 141 9.66 1.00 28.64
C PRO A 141 10.92 1.31 29.46
N GLN A 142 10.91 2.42 30.19
CA GLN A 142 11.94 2.91 31.13
C GLN A 142 13.25 3.34 30.46
N TYR A 143 13.74 2.58 29.49
CA TYR A 143 15.03 2.80 28.83
C TYR A 143 14.92 3.44 27.45
N GLY A 144 13.77 3.36 26.79
CA GLY A 144 13.60 3.84 25.42
C GLY A 144 13.55 5.36 25.30
N LEU A 145 13.80 5.87 24.10
CA LEU A 145 13.85 7.31 23.84
C LEU A 145 12.58 8.04 24.30
N ILE A 146 11.40 7.48 24.04
CA ILE A 146 10.14 8.09 24.44
C ILE A 146 10.05 8.17 25.97
N ALA A 147 10.36 7.07 26.66
CA ALA A 147 10.32 7.02 28.12
C ALA A 147 11.32 8.01 28.77
N GLN A 148 12.53 8.13 28.21
CA GLN A 148 13.52 9.10 28.67
C GLN A 148 13.01 10.54 28.53
N VAL A 149 12.47 10.90 27.35
CA VAL A 149 11.95 12.25 27.09
C VAL A 149 10.73 12.54 27.96
N THR A 150 9.76 11.64 28.06
CA THR A 150 8.56 11.84 28.89
C THR A 150 8.90 11.86 30.39
N GLY A 151 9.92 11.12 30.80
CA GLY A 151 10.44 11.12 32.18
C GLY A 151 11.01 12.48 32.61
N LEU A 152 11.57 13.27 31.69
CA LEU A 152 12.00 14.66 31.97
C LEU A 152 10.82 15.56 32.39
N PHE A 153 9.60 15.21 31.99
CA PHE A 153 8.38 15.91 32.33
C PHE A 153 7.59 15.23 33.46
N GLY A 154 8.17 14.22 34.12
CA GLY A 154 7.54 13.48 35.23
C GLY A 154 6.42 12.54 34.81
N LEU A 155 6.27 12.24 33.52
CA LEU A 155 5.26 11.30 33.03
C LEU A 155 5.71 9.84 33.25
N PRO A 156 4.79 8.91 33.58
CA PRO A 156 5.13 7.51 33.76
C PRO A 156 5.54 6.85 32.44
N SER A 157 6.44 5.87 32.54
CA SER A 157 6.80 5.04 31.38
C SER A 157 5.65 4.12 30.98
N VAL A 158 5.28 4.14 29.69
CA VAL A 158 4.18 3.33 29.13
C VAL A 158 4.74 2.20 28.28
N ASN A 159 4.15 1.00 28.41
CA ASN A 159 4.44 -0.13 27.53
C ASN A 159 3.53 -0.13 26.30
N TRP A 160 3.89 0.70 25.31
CA TRP A 160 3.12 0.92 24.08
C TRP A 160 2.82 -0.36 23.29
N LEU A 161 3.77 -1.31 23.25
CA LEU A 161 3.63 -2.53 22.46
C LEU A 161 3.00 -3.68 23.26
N GLY A 162 3.00 -3.60 24.59
CA GLY A 162 2.47 -4.62 25.48
C GLY A 162 0.99 -4.48 25.85
N SER A 163 0.31 -3.43 25.41
CA SER A 163 -1.12 -3.21 25.65
C SER A 163 -1.94 -3.40 24.37
N ARG A 164 -3.12 -4.02 24.52
CA ARG A 164 -4.09 -4.23 23.43
C ARG A 164 -4.57 -2.91 22.81
N GLU A 165 -4.66 -1.85 23.61
CA GLU A 165 -5.17 -0.55 23.17
C GLU A 165 -4.13 0.26 22.39
N THR A 166 -2.84 0.08 22.71
CA THR A 166 -1.76 0.92 22.19
C THR A 166 -0.91 0.24 21.12
N ALA A 167 -0.90 -1.10 21.05
CA ALA A 167 -0.02 -1.82 20.14
C ALA A 167 -0.28 -1.46 18.67
N LEU A 168 -1.53 -1.53 18.21
CA LEU A 168 -1.88 -1.20 16.83
C LEU A 168 -1.63 0.29 16.51
N PRO A 169 -2.08 1.28 17.33
CA PRO A 169 -1.73 2.69 17.12
C PRO A 169 -0.21 2.96 17.07
N ALA A 170 0.59 2.27 17.89
CA ALA A 170 2.05 2.39 17.85
C ALA A 170 2.60 1.95 16.49
N LEU A 171 2.13 0.81 15.95
CA LEU A 171 2.51 0.35 14.60
C LEU A 171 2.05 1.31 13.49
N MET A 172 0.85 1.91 13.64
CA MET A 172 0.36 2.93 12.71
C MET A 172 1.29 4.15 12.68
N LEU A 173 1.76 4.62 13.84
CA LEU A 173 2.66 5.76 13.93
C LEU A 173 3.98 5.52 13.17
N VAL A 174 4.58 4.34 13.34
CA VAL A 174 5.79 3.94 12.59
C VAL A 174 5.54 3.98 11.09
N THR A 175 4.41 3.44 10.66
CA THR A 175 4.04 3.37 9.24
C THR A 175 3.77 4.75 8.67
N ILE A 176 3.05 5.61 9.38
CA ILE A 176 2.78 7.00 8.97
C ILE A 176 4.08 7.78 8.82
N TRP A 177 4.96 7.69 9.81
CA TRP A 177 6.27 8.35 9.79
C TRP A 177 7.10 7.92 8.58
N LYS A 178 7.08 6.63 8.24
CA LYS A 178 7.82 6.09 7.11
C LYS A 178 7.20 6.46 5.75
N GLU A 179 5.89 6.28 5.58
CA GLU A 179 5.21 6.41 4.29
C GLU A 179 5.01 7.88 3.88
N ALA A 180 4.79 8.79 4.84
CA ALA A 180 4.51 10.19 4.54
C ALA A 180 5.64 10.86 3.73
N GLY A 181 6.91 10.52 4.00
CA GLY A 181 8.05 11.01 3.24
C GLY A 181 8.07 10.54 1.79
N PHE A 182 7.59 9.32 1.52
CA PHE A 182 7.54 8.77 0.16
C PHE A 182 6.42 9.44 -0.63
N PHE A 183 5.23 9.53 -0.05
CA PHE A 183 4.08 10.20 -0.67
C PHE A 183 4.29 11.70 -0.88
N MET A 184 5.06 12.34 0.00
CA MET A 184 5.41 13.76 -0.14
C MET A 184 6.09 14.03 -1.49
N ILE A 185 6.96 13.13 -1.99
CA ILE A 185 7.66 13.35 -3.26
C ILE A 185 6.69 13.46 -4.43
N PHE A 186 5.67 12.60 -4.48
CA PHE A 186 4.67 12.66 -5.54
C PHE A 186 3.89 13.97 -5.50
N TYR A 187 3.46 14.38 -4.30
CA TYR A 187 2.81 15.68 -4.13
C TYR A 187 3.72 16.85 -4.48
N LEU A 188 4.99 16.80 -4.10
CA LEU A 188 5.96 17.84 -4.41
C LEU A 188 6.19 17.97 -5.92
N ALA A 189 6.34 16.85 -6.63
CA ALA A 189 6.48 16.83 -8.08
C ALA A 189 5.24 17.41 -8.77
N ALA A 190 4.04 17.01 -8.31
CA ALA A 190 2.79 17.54 -8.83
C ALA A 190 2.65 19.05 -8.59
N LEU A 191 2.95 19.51 -7.38
CA LEU A 191 2.94 20.94 -7.02
C LEU A 191 3.91 21.78 -7.87
N GLN A 192 5.06 21.22 -8.24
CA GLN A 192 6.05 21.89 -9.09
C GLN A 192 5.63 21.94 -10.57
N GLY A 193 4.76 21.04 -11.01
CA GLY A 193 4.17 21.07 -12.35
C GLY A 193 3.04 22.09 -12.52
N ILE A 194 2.49 22.63 -11.44
CA ILE A 194 1.38 23.60 -11.50
C ILE A 194 1.93 25.00 -11.85
N PRO A 195 1.46 25.64 -12.94
CA PRO A 195 1.92 26.96 -13.34
C PRO A 195 1.72 28.01 -12.23
N PRO A 196 2.72 28.86 -11.93
CA PRO A 196 2.59 29.90 -10.91
C PRO A 196 1.53 30.94 -11.27
N THR A 197 1.22 31.11 -12.56
CA THR A 197 0.21 32.04 -13.08
C THR A 197 -1.19 31.78 -12.52
N LEU A 198 -1.55 30.52 -12.22
CA LEU A 198 -2.84 30.19 -11.61
C LEU A 198 -2.99 30.79 -10.21
N ARG A 199 -1.88 30.83 -9.45
CA ARG A 199 -1.86 31.46 -8.13
C ARG A 199 -1.95 32.97 -8.24
N GLU A 200 -1.24 33.56 -9.19
CA GLU A 200 -1.25 35.01 -9.43
C GLU A 200 -2.64 35.49 -9.88
N ALA A 201 -3.28 34.77 -10.81
CA ALA A 201 -4.65 35.04 -11.25
C ALA A 201 -5.65 34.97 -10.09
N ALA A 202 -5.58 33.92 -9.26
CA ALA A 202 -6.45 33.80 -8.10
C ALA A 202 -6.25 34.93 -7.08
N MET A 203 -5.01 35.42 -6.92
CA MET A 203 -4.72 36.57 -6.06
C MET A 203 -5.29 37.88 -6.62
N LEU A 204 -5.26 38.07 -7.95
CA LEU A 204 -5.89 39.22 -8.61
C LEU A 204 -7.41 39.22 -8.46
N GLU A 205 -8.04 38.05 -8.45
CA GLU A 205 -9.48 37.87 -8.18
C GLU A 205 -9.85 37.99 -6.68
N GLY A 206 -8.87 38.27 -5.80
CA GLY A 206 -9.12 38.41 -4.37
C GLY A 206 -9.38 37.08 -3.63
N ALA A 207 -9.04 35.94 -4.22
CA ALA A 207 -9.23 34.64 -3.59
C ALA A 207 -8.31 34.47 -2.36
N SER A 208 -8.88 34.04 -1.24
CA SER A 208 -8.12 33.70 -0.04
C SER A 208 -7.28 32.42 -0.25
N ARG A 209 -6.25 32.22 0.58
CA ARG A 209 -5.38 31.02 0.52
C ARG A 209 -6.17 29.70 0.60
N GLY A 210 -7.19 29.65 1.45
CA GLY A 210 -8.06 28.48 1.59
C GLY A 210 -8.96 28.26 0.37
N GLN A 211 -9.46 29.34 -0.24
CA GLN A 211 -10.23 29.25 -1.49
C GLN A 211 -9.37 28.75 -2.65
N TYR A 212 -8.16 29.30 -2.81
CA TYR A 212 -7.19 28.81 -3.81
C TYR A 212 -6.87 27.33 -3.58
N PHE A 213 -6.58 26.93 -2.34
CA PHE A 213 -6.29 25.54 -2.02
C PHE A 213 -7.44 24.61 -2.41
N ARG A 214 -8.67 24.91 -1.96
CA ARG A 214 -9.82 24.02 -2.16
C ARG A 214 -10.34 24.01 -3.60
N ARG A 215 -10.32 25.15 -4.30
CA ARG A 215 -10.93 25.30 -5.63
C ARG A 215 -9.97 25.13 -6.80
N VAL A 216 -8.68 25.37 -6.60
CA VAL A 216 -7.67 25.30 -7.67
C VAL A 216 -6.66 24.20 -7.37
N LEU A 217 -5.98 24.27 -6.23
CA LEU A 217 -4.86 23.37 -5.94
C LEU A 217 -5.31 21.92 -5.74
N TRP A 218 -6.30 21.68 -4.88
CA TRP A 218 -6.75 20.33 -4.53
C TRP A 218 -7.31 19.56 -5.73
N PRO A 219 -8.17 20.15 -6.60
CA PRO A 219 -8.58 19.50 -7.84
C PRO A 219 -7.42 19.14 -8.77
N LEU A 220 -6.43 20.03 -8.92
CA LEU A 220 -5.25 19.77 -9.75
C LEU A 220 -4.33 18.69 -9.18
N LEU A 221 -4.30 18.53 -7.85
CA LEU A 221 -3.57 17.46 -7.16
C LEU A 221 -4.35 16.13 -7.15
N MET A 222 -5.61 16.10 -7.57
CA MET A 222 -6.46 14.92 -7.45
C MET A 222 -5.88 13.67 -8.14
N PRO A 223 -5.32 13.73 -9.37
CA PRO A 223 -4.69 12.55 -10.00
C PRO A 223 -3.54 11.98 -9.16
N THR A 224 -2.73 12.86 -8.57
CA THR A 224 -1.63 12.48 -7.67
C THR A 224 -2.16 11.92 -6.35
N THR A 225 -3.19 12.54 -5.77
CA THR A 225 -3.87 12.03 -4.57
C THR A 225 -4.42 10.63 -4.80
N LEU A 226 -5.05 10.38 -5.94
CA LEU A 226 -5.55 9.05 -6.28
C LEU A 226 -4.42 8.04 -6.36
N PHE A 227 -3.34 8.37 -7.07
CA PHE A 227 -2.15 7.52 -7.14
C PHE A 227 -1.60 7.19 -5.75
N VAL A 228 -1.44 8.20 -4.88
CA VAL A 228 -0.96 8.02 -3.52
C VAL A 228 -1.91 7.16 -2.69
N LEU A 229 -3.22 7.41 -2.74
CA LEU A 229 -4.23 6.64 -2.01
C LEU A 229 -4.21 5.17 -2.39
N ILE A 230 -4.04 4.85 -3.67
CA ILE A 230 -3.96 3.45 -4.14
C ILE A 230 -2.71 2.78 -3.58
N ASN A 231 -1.55 3.44 -3.65
CA ASN A 231 -0.32 2.89 -3.11
C ASN A 231 -0.41 2.69 -1.59
N ALA A 232 -0.95 3.68 -0.87
CA ALA A 232 -1.20 3.60 0.56
C ALA A 232 -2.14 2.43 0.92
N LEU A 233 -3.21 2.24 0.15
CA LEU A 233 -4.15 1.14 0.35
C LEU A 233 -3.51 -0.23 0.09
N ILE A 234 -2.74 -0.39 -0.99
CA ILE A 234 -2.00 -1.63 -1.26
C ILE A 234 -1.01 -1.91 -0.12
N ASN A 235 -0.27 -0.89 0.33
CA ASN A 235 0.71 -1.00 1.40
C ASN A 235 0.06 -1.35 2.74
N ALA A 236 -1.13 -0.84 3.05
CA ALA A 236 -1.84 -1.15 4.29
C ALA A 236 -2.12 -2.66 4.48
N PHE A 237 -2.31 -3.40 3.38
CA PHE A 237 -2.53 -4.85 3.42
C PHE A 237 -1.25 -5.69 3.22
N ARG A 238 -0.21 -5.10 2.61
CA ARG A 238 1.03 -5.79 2.24
C ARG A 238 2.15 -5.62 3.28
N LEU A 239 2.20 -4.51 4.00
CA LEU A 239 3.28 -4.24 4.95
C LEU A 239 3.03 -4.94 6.28
N VAL A 240 3.84 -5.96 6.57
CA VAL A 240 3.76 -6.75 7.82
C VAL A 240 5.08 -6.81 8.59
N ASP A 241 6.19 -6.36 8.02
CA ASP A 241 7.52 -6.53 8.61
C ASP A 241 7.62 -5.95 10.02
N HIS A 242 7.02 -4.78 10.23
CA HIS A 242 6.99 -4.13 11.53
C HIS A 242 6.10 -4.88 12.55
N VAL A 243 5.03 -5.53 12.12
CA VAL A 243 4.24 -6.44 12.99
C VAL A 243 5.13 -7.61 13.42
N VAL A 244 5.82 -8.25 12.47
CA VAL A 244 6.71 -9.39 12.72
C VAL A 244 7.81 -9.04 13.73
N VAL A 245 8.45 -7.89 13.54
CA VAL A 245 9.60 -7.47 14.35
C VAL A 245 9.17 -6.93 15.70
N MET A 246 8.12 -6.11 15.77
CA MET A 246 7.82 -5.32 16.96
C MET A 246 6.87 -6.01 17.94
N THR A 247 5.83 -6.69 17.44
CA THR A 247 4.74 -7.21 18.29
C THR A 247 4.47 -8.69 18.10
N ARG A 248 4.89 -9.26 16.97
CA ARG A 248 4.48 -10.60 16.50
C ARG A 248 2.96 -10.78 16.56
N GLY A 249 2.21 -9.70 16.27
CA GLY A 249 0.75 -9.66 16.26
C GLY A 249 0.08 -9.50 17.63
N GLY A 250 0.84 -9.50 18.73
CA GLY A 250 0.32 -9.40 20.08
C GLY A 250 0.00 -7.97 20.55
N PRO A 251 -0.45 -7.84 21.81
CA PRO A 251 -0.95 -8.92 22.68
C PRO A 251 -2.33 -9.43 22.19
N ASP A 252 -2.65 -10.72 22.41
CA ASP A 252 -3.96 -11.32 22.05
C ASP A 252 -4.49 -10.95 20.66
N ASN A 253 -3.62 -11.07 19.65
CA ASN A 253 -3.90 -10.71 18.25
C ASN A 253 -4.31 -9.23 18.02
N ALA A 254 -4.11 -8.33 18.98
CA ALA A 254 -4.50 -6.92 18.89
C ALA A 254 -3.81 -6.14 17.77
N SER A 255 -2.62 -6.57 17.36
CA SER A 255 -1.87 -5.96 16.25
C SER A 255 -1.68 -6.90 15.06
N THR A 256 -2.39 -8.04 15.06
CA THR A 256 -2.31 -9.02 13.98
C THR A 256 -3.02 -8.48 12.74
N LEU A 257 -2.28 -8.31 11.64
CA LEU A 257 -2.82 -7.98 10.32
C LEU A 257 -3.03 -9.25 9.49
N LEU A 258 -3.95 -9.22 8.52
CA LEU A 258 -4.36 -10.41 7.76
C LEU A 258 -3.18 -11.13 7.10
N LEU A 259 -2.26 -10.41 6.45
CA LEU A 259 -1.11 -11.02 5.78
C LEU A 259 -0.13 -11.65 6.79
N PHE A 260 0.00 -11.08 7.98
CA PHE A 260 0.81 -11.69 9.05
C PHE A 260 0.14 -12.96 9.58
N TYR A 261 -1.19 -12.97 9.69
CA TYR A 261 -1.94 -14.17 10.06
C TYR A 261 -1.80 -15.29 9.01
N ILE A 262 -1.93 -14.96 7.72
CA ILE A 262 -1.66 -15.89 6.60
C ILE A 262 -0.26 -16.49 6.73
N TYR A 263 0.75 -15.65 7.00
CA TYR A 263 2.12 -16.11 7.19
C TYR A 263 2.24 -17.10 8.36
N GLN A 264 1.65 -16.80 9.52
CA GLN A 264 1.66 -17.70 10.66
C GLN A 264 1.00 -19.05 10.33
N VAL A 265 -0.19 -19.02 9.75
CA VAL A 265 -0.95 -20.23 9.39
C VAL A 265 -0.16 -21.08 8.39
N GLY A 266 0.37 -20.47 7.33
CA GLY A 266 1.04 -21.20 6.26
C GLY A 266 2.43 -21.71 6.61
N PHE A 267 3.22 -20.92 7.35
CA PHE A 267 4.64 -21.20 7.58
C PHE A 267 5.00 -21.61 9.01
N ALA A 268 4.25 -21.14 10.01
CA ALA A 268 4.50 -21.53 11.40
C ALA A 268 3.63 -22.74 11.81
N PHE A 269 2.35 -22.72 11.45
CA PHE A 269 1.40 -23.79 11.78
C PHE A 269 1.30 -24.86 10.69
N TRP A 270 1.89 -24.62 9.52
CA TRP A 270 1.92 -25.55 8.39
C TRP A 270 0.54 -25.94 7.84
N ASP A 271 -0.48 -25.10 8.05
CA ASP A 271 -1.81 -25.30 7.48
C ASP A 271 -1.94 -24.57 6.13
N THR A 272 -1.39 -25.18 5.08
CA THR A 272 -1.26 -24.55 3.77
C THR A 272 -2.60 -24.33 3.06
N ALA A 273 -3.58 -25.21 3.26
CA ALA A 273 -4.92 -25.05 2.70
C ALA A 273 -5.70 -23.93 3.40
N TYR A 274 -5.62 -23.83 4.73
CA TYR A 274 -6.25 -22.74 5.44
C TYR A 274 -5.59 -21.40 5.11
N ALA A 275 -4.25 -21.36 5.03
CA ALA A 275 -3.52 -20.18 4.56
C ALA A 275 -3.91 -19.78 3.12
N ALA A 276 -4.11 -20.76 2.22
CA ALA A 276 -4.59 -20.49 0.87
C ALA A 276 -6.00 -19.87 0.88
N THR A 277 -6.88 -20.36 1.74
CA THR A 277 -8.24 -19.83 1.93
C THR A 277 -8.22 -18.37 2.38
N LEU A 278 -7.43 -18.06 3.41
CA LEU A 278 -7.22 -16.69 3.89
C LEU A 278 -6.59 -15.80 2.80
N THR A 279 -5.66 -16.34 2.00
CA THR A 279 -5.02 -15.63 0.89
C THR A 279 -6.03 -15.29 -0.22
N VAL A 280 -6.98 -16.18 -0.52
CA VAL A 280 -8.06 -15.90 -1.48
C VAL A 280 -8.89 -14.70 -1.03
N VAL A 281 -9.20 -14.60 0.27
CA VAL A 281 -9.91 -13.43 0.81
C VAL A 281 -9.06 -12.16 0.68
N LEU A 282 -7.77 -12.22 1.02
CA LEU A 282 -6.87 -11.08 0.83
C LEU A 282 -6.84 -10.62 -0.63
N LEU A 283 -6.72 -11.55 -1.58
CA LEU A 283 -6.75 -11.25 -3.02
C LEU A 283 -8.09 -10.67 -3.45
N ALA A 284 -9.21 -11.18 -2.92
CA ALA A 284 -10.54 -10.62 -3.20
C ALA A 284 -10.68 -9.18 -2.69
N VAL A 285 -10.16 -8.88 -1.50
CA VAL A 285 -10.13 -7.51 -0.94
C VAL A 285 -9.27 -6.58 -1.81
N LEU A 286 -8.08 -7.03 -2.22
CA LEU A 286 -7.21 -6.25 -3.12
C LEU A 286 -7.84 -6.07 -4.51
N ALA A 287 -8.51 -7.08 -5.05
CA ALA A 287 -9.22 -6.98 -6.32
C ALA A 287 -10.41 -6.03 -6.23
N ALA A 288 -11.18 -6.08 -5.13
CA ALA A 288 -12.29 -5.15 -4.90
C ALA A 288 -11.82 -3.70 -4.79
N THR A 289 -10.72 -3.45 -4.07
CA THR A 289 -10.14 -2.10 -3.98
C THR A 289 -9.62 -1.59 -5.33
N ALA A 290 -8.96 -2.45 -6.12
CA ALA A 290 -8.56 -2.12 -7.48
C ALA A 290 -9.76 -1.86 -8.40
N TRP A 291 -10.84 -2.64 -8.28
CA TRP A 291 -12.06 -2.48 -9.06
C TRP A 291 -12.78 -1.15 -8.75
N ILE A 292 -12.88 -0.79 -7.47
CA ILE A 292 -13.44 0.50 -7.02
C ILE A 292 -12.63 1.65 -7.64
N LYS A 293 -11.30 1.54 -7.63
CA LYS A 293 -10.42 2.52 -8.26
C LYS A 293 -10.73 2.71 -9.75
N PHE A 294 -10.64 1.65 -10.55
CA PHE A 294 -10.77 1.75 -12.01
C PHE A 294 -12.17 2.20 -12.46
N ASN A 295 -13.23 1.78 -11.77
CA ASN A 295 -14.59 2.11 -12.19
C ASN A 295 -15.10 3.45 -11.66
N TRP A 296 -14.68 3.86 -10.47
CA TRP A 296 -15.27 5.02 -9.80
C TRP A 296 -14.36 6.26 -9.83
N LEU A 297 -13.05 6.06 -9.74
CA LEU A 297 -12.08 7.13 -9.54
C LEU A 297 -11.49 7.64 -10.87
N ASP A 298 -11.08 6.76 -11.78
CA ASP A 298 -10.53 7.15 -13.10
C ASP A 298 -11.55 7.90 -13.96
N ARG A 299 -12.86 7.62 -13.80
CA ARG A 299 -13.93 8.33 -14.53
C ARG A 299 -14.16 9.77 -14.07
N ARG A 300 -13.66 10.15 -12.88
CA ARG A 300 -13.92 11.48 -12.27
C ARG A 300 -12.68 12.38 -12.27
N THR A 301 -11.50 11.84 -12.54
CA THR A 301 -10.27 12.64 -12.68
C THR A 301 -10.15 13.20 -14.09
N HIS A 302 -10.10 14.52 -14.17
CA HIS A 302 -9.75 15.21 -15.40
C HIS A 302 -8.24 15.01 -15.63
N TYR A 303 -7.91 14.05 -16.48
CA TYR A 303 -6.59 13.99 -17.10
C TYR A 303 -6.55 15.10 -18.14
N GLN A 304 -5.65 16.07 -17.96
CA GLN A 304 -5.33 17.03 -19.02
C GLN A 304 -4.42 16.36 -20.05
#